data_AF-A0A2E1B8D2-F1
#
_entry.id   AF-A0A2E1B8D2-F1
#
_cell.length_a   1.000
_cell.length_b   1.000
_cell.length_c   1.000
_cell.angle_alpha   90.00
_cell.angle_beta   90.00
_cell.angle_gamma   90.00
#
_symmetry.space_group_name_H-M   'P 1'
#
loop_
_entity.id
_entity.type
_entity.pdbx_description
1 polymer ?
#
loop_
_entity_poly.entity_id
_entity_poly.type
_entity_poly.pdbx_seq_one_letter_code
_entity_poly.pdbx_strand_id
1 'polypeptide(L)'
;MKSEFQNPADDAPFLTRVQRVLPQLSPAERRLGEFLLDFPGELGSYDAQELARLCDVSKATVSRFIRKLGFASYDQAKKAVRDERQTGSRVFFAHAEPEANAAALALDMREDKDNLDWTFANLDPSELEALAAAVVDSRKVWITGQRISQSFAHYIYWQLTKIVGEVSVFPQGGETLGEHVARIEEGDLVIAITLRRRVAGTRQLLDTIAESGARLALISDETMARHPASHWHFPCRIHSDGPQFNHAAVLALCHQIVVRATLKAGRTGRDRLRRVDAVNEKLAQYE
;
A
#
# COMPACT_ATOMS: atom_id res chain seq x y z
N MET A 1 -44.17 -17.95 13.86
CA MET A 1 -43.13 -18.17 12.83
C MET A 1 -41.81 -17.73 13.44
N LYS A 2 -41.00 -18.70 13.87
CA LYS A 2 -39.78 -18.51 14.68
C LYS A 2 -38.60 -18.14 13.78
N SER A 3 -37.81 -17.16 14.23
CA SER A 3 -36.34 -17.08 14.18
C SER A 3 -35.61 -17.81 13.04
N GLU A 4 -35.21 -17.07 12.00
CA GLU A 4 -34.31 -17.58 10.94
C GLU A 4 -33.15 -16.60 10.61
N PHE A 5 -32.70 -15.80 11.58
CA PHE A 5 -31.59 -14.84 11.39
C PHE A 5 -30.46 -15.00 12.40
N GLN A 6 -30.09 -16.24 12.70
CA GLN A 6 -28.75 -16.54 13.17
C GLN A 6 -28.04 -17.33 12.08
N ASN A 7 -27.49 -16.60 11.10
CA ASN A 7 -26.41 -17.14 10.30
C ASN A 7 -25.09 -16.71 10.97
N PRO A 8 -24.33 -17.63 11.59
CA PRO A 8 -23.06 -17.30 12.22
C PRO A 8 -22.00 -17.12 11.13
N ALA A 9 -21.26 -16.01 11.20
CA ALA A 9 -20.14 -15.65 10.31
C ALA A 9 -20.52 -15.35 8.84
N ASP A 10 -21.31 -14.30 8.61
CA ASP A 10 -21.17 -13.55 7.36
C ASP A 10 -19.85 -12.78 7.47
N ASP A 11 -18.84 -13.05 6.64
CA ASP A 11 -17.57 -12.29 6.58
C ASP A 11 -17.71 -11.02 5.72
N ALA A 12 -18.93 -10.68 5.30
CA ALA A 12 -19.18 -9.47 4.53
C ALA A 12 -18.79 -8.21 5.32
N PRO A 13 -18.23 -7.19 4.65
CA PRO A 13 -17.96 -5.89 5.24
C PRO A 13 -19.19 -5.26 5.90
N PHE A 14 -18.99 -4.51 6.97
CA PHE A 14 -20.06 -3.89 7.78
C PHE A 14 -21.14 -3.24 6.92
N LEU A 15 -20.74 -2.41 5.95
CA LEU A 15 -21.66 -1.62 5.13
C LEU A 15 -22.41 -2.47 4.11
N THR A 16 -21.81 -3.56 3.64
CA THR A 16 -22.51 -4.55 2.82
C THR A 16 -23.63 -5.22 3.60
N ARG A 17 -23.43 -5.48 4.91
CA ARG A 17 -24.49 -5.98 5.78
C ARG A 17 -25.60 -4.96 5.97
N VAL A 18 -25.25 -3.68 6.17
CA VAL A 18 -26.21 -2.59 6.31
C VAL A 18 -27.09 -2.48 5.06
N GLN A 19 -26.50 -2.47 3.86
CA GLN A 19 -27.26 -2.43 2.60
C GLN A 19 -28.22 -3.61 2.42
N ARG A 20 -27.80 -4.82 2.81
CA ARG A 20 -28.63 -6.04 2.71
C ARG A 20 -29.88 -5.97 3.58
N VAL A 21 -29.74 -5.48 4.82
CA VAL A 21 -30.86 -5.45 5.77
C VAL A 21 -31.74 -4.22 5.62
N LEU A 22 -31.24 -3.15 4.97
CA LEU A 22 -31.91 -1.85 4.81
C LEU A 22 -33.40 -1.93 4.42
N PRO A 23 -33.82 -2.77 3.43
CA PRO A 23 -35.23 -2.87 3.02
C PRO A 23 -36.16 -3.45 4.09
N GLN A 24 -35.61 -4.11 5.12
CA GLN A 24 -36.33 -4.85 6.16
C GLN A 24 -36.33 -4.11 7.52
N LEU A 25 -35.75 -2.91 7.57
CA LEU A 25 -35.64 -2.11 8.78
C LEU A 25 -36.92 -1.34 9.08
N SER A 26 -37.24 -1.20 10.37
CA SER A 26 -38.27 -0.25 10.82
C SER A 26 -37.85 1.19 10.49
N PRO A 27 -38.78 2.17 10.45
CA PRO A 27 -38.44 3.55 10.09
C PRO A 27 -37.29 4.15 10.92
N ALA A 28 -37.23 3.86 12.22
CA ALA A 28 -36.15 4.33 13.10
C ALA A 28 -34.82 3.61 12.85
N GLU A 29 -34.83 2.30 12.60
CA GLU A 29 -33.62 1.54 12.24
C GLU A 29 -33.13 1.91 10.84
N ARG A 30 -34.05 2.25 9.93
CA ARG A 30 -33.74 2.66 8.56
C ARG A 30 -33.01 4.00 8.53
N ARG A 31 -33.45 5.00 9.32
CA ARG A 31 -32.71 6.25 9.49
C ARG A 31 -31.27 6.03 9.95
N LEU A 32 -31.09 5.11 10.92
CA LEU A 32 -29.76 4.73 11.41
C LEU A 32 -28.93 4.03 10.33
N GLY A 33 -29.55 3.13 9.56
CA GLY A 33 -28.90 2.44 8.45
C GLY A 33 -28.48 3.38 7.31
N GLU A 34 -29.38 4.27 6.89
CA GLU A 34 -29.13 5.29 5.86
C GLU A 34 -28.03 6.26 6.32
N PHE A 35 -28.10 6.76 7.56
CA PHE A 35 -27.03 7.58 8.15
C PHE A 35 -25.67 6.88 8.15
N LEU A 36 -25.60 5.59 8.50
CA LEU A 36 -24.34 4.85 8.51
C LEU A 36 -23.85 4.48 7.11
N LEU A 37 -24.72 4.45 6.10
CA LEU A 37 -24.32 4.32 4.70
C LEU A 37 -23.76 5.64 4.17
N ASP A 38 -24.38 6.75 4.55
CA ASP A 38 -23.98 8.11 4.19
C ASP A 38 -22.79 8.63 5.02
N PHE A 39 -22.51 8.03 6.19
CA PHE A 39 -21.38 8.40 7.05
C PHE A 39 -20.80 7.19 7.79
N PRO A 40 -20.13 6.25 7.09
CA PRO A 40 -19.64 5.02 7.69
C PRO A 40 -18.59 5.21 8.78
N GLY A 41 -17.87 6.33 8.76
CA GLY A 41 -16.85 6.65 9.76
C GLY A 41 -17.40 6.88 11.16
N GLU A 42 -18.67 7.25 11.27
CA GLU A 42 -19.31 7.64 12.52
C GLU A 42 -19.41 6.46 13.50
N LEU A 43 -19.61 5.23 13.02
CA LEU A 43 -19.62 4.05 13.89
C LEU A 43 -18.27 3.84 14.62
N GLY A 44 -17.17 4.22 13.97
CA GLY A 44 -15.82 4.16 14.53
C GLY A 44 -15.52 5.30 15.51
N SER A 45 -16.23 6.42 15.40
CA SER A 45 -15.95 7.65 16.15
C SER A 45 -16.81 7.77 17.41
N TYR A 46 -18.10 7.46 17.35
CA TYR A 46 -19.05 7.69 18.44
C TYR A 46 -19.28 6.45 19.30
N ASP A 47 -19.86 6.64 20.48
CA ASP A 47 -20.46 5.56 21.27
C ASP A 47 -21.94 5.32 20.87
N ALA A 48 -22.52 4.22 21.37
CA ALA A 48 -23.88 3.83 21.03
C ALA A 48 -24.95 4.86 21.45
N GLN A 49 -24.66 5.72 22.43
CA GLN A 49 -25.57 6.72 22.97
C GLN A 49 -25.46 8.05 22.19
N GLU A 50 -24.27 8.42 21.76
CA GLU A 50 -24.01 9.54 20.87
C GLU A 50 -24.61 9.29 19.48
N LEU A 51 -24.38 8.10 18.91
CA LEU A 51 -24.98 7.72 17.63
C LEU A 51 -26.52 7.71 17.70
N ALA A 52 -27.07 7.28 18.83
CA ALA A 52 -28.51 7.33 19.07
C ALA A 52 -29.05 8.77 19.02
N ARG A 53 -28.32 9.74 19.59
CA ARG A 53 -28.70 11.17 19.54
C ARG A 53 -28.58 11.73 18.12
N LEU A 54 -27.50 11.43 17.40
CA LEU A 54 -27.27 11.91 16.03
C LEU A 54 -28.38 11.47 15.06
N CYS A 55 -28.84 10.23 15.20
CA CYS A 55 -29.87 9.68 14.31
C CYS A 55 -31.32 9.88 14.82
N ASP A 56 -31.50 10.61 15.93
CA ASP A 56 -32.79 10.79 16.62
C ASP A 56 -33.51 9.45 16.88
N VAL A 57 -32.82 8.55 17.59
CA VAL A 57 -33.32 7.24 17.99
C VAL A 57 -32.93 6.89 19.43
N SER A 58 -33.54 5.83 19.99
CA SER A 58 -33.14 5.32 21.29
C SER A 58 -31.89 4.44 21.22
N LYS A 59 -31.11 4.38 22.32
CA LYS A 59 -29.99 3.43 22.48
C LYS A 59 -30.42 1.96 22.27
N ALA A 60 -31.66 1.63 22.64
CA ALA A 60 -32.22 0.30 22.40
C ALA A 60 -32.46 0.02 20.90
N THR A 61 -32.77 1.05 20.10
CA THR A 61 -32.87 0.95 18.64
C THR A 61 -31.49 0.66 18.03
N VAL A 62 -30.45 1.38 18.46
CA VAL A 62 -29.07 1.12 18.01
C VAL A 62 -28.63 -0.30 18.34
N SER A 63 -28.87 -0.77 19.57
CA SER A 63 -28.51 -2.14 19.96
C SER A 63 -29.24 -3.22 19.15
N ARG A 64 -30.54 -3.03 18.85
CA ARG A 64 -31.30 -3.96 18.00
C ARG A 64 -30.81 -3.98 16.56
N PHE A 65 -30.51 -2.81 16.00
CA PHE A 65 -29.94 -2.69 14.66
C PHE A 65 -28.60 -3.43 14.54
N ILE A 66 -27.67 -3.22 15.49
CA ILE A 66 -26.37 -3.90 15.51
C ILE A 66 -26.51 -5.43 15.58
N ARG A 67 -27.47 -5.94 16.36
CA ARG A 67 -27.76 -7.37 16.42
C ARG A 67 -28.33 -7.92 15.11
N LYS A 68 -29.18 -7.15 14.42
CA LYS A 68 -29.68 -7.51 13.07
C LYS A 68 -28.57 -7.61 12.02
N LEU A 69 -27.48 -6.87 12.19
CA LEU A 69 -26.29 -6.95 11.34
C LEU A 69 -25.36 -8.14 11.67
N GLY A 70 -25.72 -8.95 12.68
CA GLY A 70 -24.96 -10.13 13.08
C GLY A 70 -23.85 -9.85 14.11
N PHE A 71 -23.83 -8.68 14.75
CA PHE A 71 -22.88 -8.35 15.81
C PHE A 71 -23.52 -8.52 17.20
N ALA A 72 -22.79 -9.09 18.15
CA ALA A 72 -23.24 -9.31 19.51
C ALA A 72 -23.34 -8.00 20.32
N SER A 73 -22.48 -7.02 20.02
CA SER A 73 -22.43 -5.72 20.68
C SER A 73 -22.01 -4.60 19.73
N TYR A 74 -22.28 -3.35 20.15
CA TYR A 74 -21.82 -2.16 19.45
C TYR A 74 -20.29 -2.12 19.36
N ASP A 75 -19.60 -2.48 20.44
CA ASP A 75 -18.14 -2.52 20.48
C ASP A 75 -17.56 -3.55 19.49
N GLN A 76 -18.24 -4.69 19.30
CA GLN A 76 -17.84 -5.67 18.30
C GLN A 76 -18.00 -5.12 16.88
N ALA A 77 -19.10 -4.43 16.60
CA ALA A 77 -19.29 -3.78 15.30
C ALA A 77 -18.26 -2.66 15.06
N LYS A 78 -17.98 -1.85 16.08
CA LYS A 78 -16.95 -0.79 16.06
C LYS A 78 -15.56 -1.37 15.77
N LYS A 79 -15.21 -2.50 16.40
CA LYS A 79 -13.96 -3.21 16.13
C LYS A 79 -13.90 -3.72 14.69
N ALA A 80 -14.94 -4.37 14.19
CA ALA A 80 -14.99 -4.87 12.82
C ALA A 80 -14.81 -3.74 11.78
N VAL A 81 -15.48 -2.60 11.99
CA VAL A 81 -15.31 -1.38 11.19
C VAL A 81 -13.86 -0.85 11.21
N ARG A 82 -13.22 -0.84 12.39
CA ARG A 82 -11.83 -0.40 12.53
C ARG A 82 -10.86 -1.35 11.80
N ASP A 83 -11.08 -2.65 11.90
CA ASP A 83 -10.29 -3.66 11.21
C ASP A 83 -10.50 -3.58 9.68
N GLU A 84 -11.71 -3.25 9.21
CA GLU A 84 -12.01 -2.97 7.79
C GLU A 84 -11.33 -1.69 7.27
N ARG A 85 -11.15 -0.66 8.11
CA ARG A 85 -10.38 0.54 7.78
C ARG A 85 -8.89 0.23 7.63
N GLN A 86 -8.30 -0.52 8.56
CA GLN A 86 -6.90 -0.95 8.50
C GLN A 86 -6.62 -1.89 7.32
N THR A 87 -7.64 -2.61 6.83
CA THR A 87 -7.52 -3.42 5.61
C THR A 87 -7.60 -2.61 4.32
N GLY A 88 -8.06 -1.35 4.38
CA GLY A 88 -8.13 -0.41 3.26
C GLY A 88 -9.41 -0.51 2.42
N SER A 89 -10.56 -0.83 3.04
CA SER A 89 -11.87 -0.90 2.37
C SER A 89 -12.34 0.47 1.88
N ARG A 90 -12.81 0.55 0.62
CA ARG A 90 -13.21 1.79 -0.07
C ARG A 90 -14.37 2.54 0.58
N VAL A 91 -15.21 1.84 1.32
CA VAL A 91 -16.52 2.36 1.71
C VAL A 91 -16.43 3.33 2.90
N PHE A 92 -15.37 3.26 3.73
CA PHE A 92 -15.17 4.20 4.84
C PHE A 92 -14.63 5.57 4.46
N PHE A 93 -14.17 5.73 3.22
CA PHE A 93 -13.49 6.94 2.74
C PHE A 93 -14.39 7.85 1.90
N ALA A 94 -15.58 7.39 1.51
CA ALA A 94 -16.51 8.18 0.70
C ALA A 94 -17.18 9.33 1.48
N HIS A 95 -17.08 9.34 2.81
CA HIS A 95 -17.89 10.21 3.68
C HIS A 95 -17.13 10.83 4.86
N ALA A 96 -15.79 10.85 4.81
CA ALA A 96 -15.03 11.69 5.72
C ALA A 96 -15.16 13.15 5.24
N GLU A 97 -15.93 13.98 5.94
CA GLU A 97 -15.88 15.42 5.68
C GLU A 97 -14.49 15.95 6.01
N PRO A 98 -13.84 16.70 5.09
CA PRO A 98 -12.53 17.25 5.33
C PRO A 98 -12.66 18.49 6.20
N GLU A 99 -12.47 18.38 7.52
CA GLU A 99 -11.99 19.53 8.28
C GLU A 99 -10.51 19.74 7.98
N ALA A 100 -10.24 20.43 6.86
CA ALA A 100 -8.91 20.89 6.50
C ALA A 100 -8.47 22.01 7.46
N ASN A 101 -7.97 21.63 8.63
CA ASN A 101 -7.34 22.54 9.60
C ASN A 101 -5.85 22.18 9.76
N ALA A 102 -5.02 23.13 10.18
CA ALA A 102 -3.58 22.93 10.41
C ALA A 102 -3.27 21.75 11.36
N ALA A 103 -4.21 21.39 12.24
CA ALA A 103 -4.13 20.21 13.10
C ALA A 103 -4.14 18.89 12.31
N ALA A 104 -4.85 18.80 11.18
CA ALA A 104 -4.88 17.62 10.32
C ALA A 104 -3.54 17.41 9.61
N LEU A 105 -2.95 18.46 9.03
CA LEU A 105 -1.61 18.37 8.42
C LEU A 105 -0.53 17.98 9.45
N ALA A 106 -0.61 18.51 10.68
CA ALA A 106 0.32 18.15 11.74
C ALA A 106 0.18 16.67 12.17
N LEU A 107 -1.02 16.09 12.05
CA LEU A 107 -1.25 14.67 12.27
C LEU A 107 -0.65 13.84 11.12
N ASP A 108 -0.93 14.22 9.87
CA ASP A 108 -0.37 13.55 8.69
C ASP A 108 1.17 13.53 8.71
N MET A 109 1.79 14.66 9.06
CA MET A 109 3.26 14.74 9.21
C MET A 109 3.80 13.86 10.34
N ARG A 110 3.00 13.62 11.39
CA ARG A 110 3.38 12.72 12.47
C ARG A 110 3.32 11.27 11.98
N GLU A 111 2.29 10.91 11.22
CA GLU A 111 2.20 9.59 10.58
C GLU A 111 3.36 9.35 9.61
N ASP A 112 3.72 10.33 8.79
CA ASP A 112 4.91 10.27 7.91
C ASP A 112 6.16 9.93 8.72
N LYS A 113 6.38 10.67 9.82
CA LYS A 113 7.54 10.47 10.70
C LYS A 113 7.53 9.09 11.36
N ASP A 114 6.40 8.65 11.88
CA ASP A 114 6.28 7.35 12.55
C ASP A 114 6.48 6.19 11.57
N ASN A 115 6.02 6.34 10.32
CA ASN A 115 6.27 5.36 9.26
C ASN A 115 7.74 5.30 8.86
N LEU A 116 8.39 6.46 8.73
CA LEU A 116 9.82 6.55 8.47
C LEU A 116 10.63 5.91 9.60
N ASP A 117 10.39 6.33 10.84
CA ASP A 117 11.10 5.85 12.03
C ASP A 117 10.93 4.33 12.18
N TRP A 118 9.72 3.79 12.01
CA TRP A 118 9.49 2.34 12.03
C TRP A 118 10.27 1.61 10.92
N THR A 119 10.19 2.12 9.69
CA THR A 119 10.80 1.45 8.53
C THR A 119 12.31 1.39 8.66
N PHE A 120 12.95 2.51 9.01
CA PHE A 120 14.41 2.58 9.11
C PHE A 120 14.96 1.93 10.39
N ALA A 121 14.16 1.85 11.47
CA ALA A 121 14.57 1.10 12.66
C ALA A 121 14.60 -0.43 12.46
N ASN A 122 13.80 -0.94 11.51
CA ASN A 122 13.74 -2.37 11.19
C ASN A 122 14.62 -2.77 10.00
N LEU A 123 15.42 -1.84 9.47
CA LEU A 123 16.25 -2.04 8.29
C LEU A 123 17.68 -2.37 8.68
N ASP A 124 18.25 -3.44 8.14
CA ASP A 124 19.67 -3.73 8.30
C ASP A 124 20.48 -2.87 7.29
N PRO A 125 21.34 -1.94 7.76
CA PRO A 125 22.15 -1.12 6.87
C PRO A 125 23.10 -1.94 5.98
N SER A 126 23.53 -3.11 6.43
CA SER A 126 24.40 -4.01 5.66
C SER A 126 23.67 -4.66 4.48
N GLU A 127 22.38 -5.01 4.63
CA GLU A 127 21.55 -5.50 3.54
C GLU A 127 21.37 -4.42 2.47
N LEU A 128 21.19 -3.16 2.88
CA LEU A 128 21.04 -2.03 1.97
C LEU A 128 22.34 -1.74 1.20
N GLU A 129 23.50 -1.84 1.86
CA GLU A 129 24.81 -1.77 1.22
C GLU A 129 25.06 -2.94 0.26
N ALA A 130 24.63 -4.15 0.62
CA ALA A 130 24.74 -5.31 -0.25
C ALA A 130 23.85 -5.18 -1.50
N LEU A 131 22.61 -4.70 -1.37
CA LEU A 131 21.74 -4.39 -2.50
C LEU A 131 22.36 -3.31 -3.40
N ALA A 132 22.89 -2.23 -2.82
CA ALA A 132 23.52 -1.17 -3.61
C ALA A 132 24.74 -1.68 -4.41
N ALA A 133 25.53 -2.62 -3.87
CA ALA A 133 26.60 -3.27 -4.62
C ALA A 133 26.01 -4.13 -5.75
N ALA A 134 24.97 -4.92 -5.43
CA ALA A 134 24.28 -5.74 -6.41
C ALA A 134 23.74 -4.93 -7.61
N VAL A 135 23.21 -3.72 -7.37
CA VAL A 135 22.73 -2.80 -8.41
C VAL A 135 23.83 -2.39 -9.39
N VAL A 136 25.05 -2.19 -8.91
CA VAL A 136 26.19 -1.76 -9.74
C VAL A 136 26.84 -2.94 -10.45
N ASP A 137 26.90 -4.09 -9.79
CA ASP A 137 27.60 -5.29 -10.28
C ASP A 137 26.74 -6.18 -11.19
N SER A 138 25.41 -6.01 -11.15
CA SER A 138 24.50 -6.79 -12.00
C SER A 138 24.66 -6.43 -13.47
N ARG A 139 24.53 -7.44 -14.33
CA ARG A 139 24.54 -7.28 -15.78
C ARG A 139 23.38 -6.40 -16.26
N LYS A 140 22.19 -6.60 -15.68
CA LYS A 140 21.00 -5.77 -15.88
C LYS A 140 20.17 -5.66 -14.61
N VAL A 141 19.61 -4.48 -14.36
CA VAL A 141 18.66 -4.22 -13.27
C VAL A 141 17.25 -4.12 -13.83
N TRP A 142 16.43 -5.10 -13.50
CA TRP A 142 15.00 -5.08 -13.78
C TRP A 142 14.25 -4.54 -12.56
N ILE A 143 13.28 -3.66 -12.79
CA ILE A 143 12.47 -3.09 -11.72
C ILE A 143 11.01 -3.35 -12.07
N THR A 144 10.24 -3.90 -11.14
CA THR A 144 8.84 -4.20 -11.38
C THR A 144 7.96 -3.78 -10.21
N GLY A 145 6.79 -3.27 -10.53
CA GLY A 145 5.77 -2.89 -9.57
C GLY A 145 4.45 -2.70 -10.30
N GLN A 146 3.36 -3.22 -9.73
CA GLN A 146 2.02 -3.07 -10.29
C GLN A 146 1.20 -2.07 -9.49
N ARG A 147 0.27 -1.38 -10.18
CA ARG A 147 -0.54 -0.30 -9.60
C ARG A 147 0.36 0.81 -9.04
N ILE A 148 0.12 1.29 -7.82
CA ILE A 148 0.92 2.35 -7.19
C ILE A 148 2.42 1.98 -7.07
N SER A 149 2.74 0.69 -6.98
CA SER A 149 4.12 0.20 -6.94
C SER A 149 4.91 0.54 -8.21
N GLN A 150 4.23 0.73 -9.34
CA GLN A 150 4.84 1.14 -10.61
C GLN A 150 5.46 2.53 -10.53
N SER A 151 4.86 3.45 -9.75
CA SER A 151 5.38 4.81 -9.55
C SER A 151 6.75 4.78 -8.85
N PHE A 152 6.92 3.93 -7.84
CA PHE A 152 8.21 3.74 -7.17
C PHE A 152 9.23 3.01 -8.06
N ALA A 153 8.77 2.09 -8.92
CA ALA A 153 9.62 1.42 -9.89
C ALA A 153 10.23 2.45 -10.87
N HIS A 154 9.40 3.35 -11.39
CA HIS A 154 9.85 4.44 -12.26
C HIS A 154 10.73 5.45 -11.52
N TYR A 155 10.45 5.76 -10.25
CA TYR A 155 11.32 6.62 -9.46
C TYR A 155 12.74 6.04 -9.39
N ILE A 156 12.89 4.77 -8.99
CA ILE A 156 14.20 4.10 -8.93
C ILE A 156 14.86 4.12 -10.31
N TYR A 157 14.12 3.74 -11.37
CA TYR A 157 14.63 3.74 -12.73
C TYR A 157 15.19 5.07 -13.18
N TRP A 158 14.44 6.17 -13.00
CA TRP A 158 14.87 7.49 -13.46
C TRP A 158 16.13 7.99 -12.77
N GLN A 159 16.39 7.52 -11.56
CA GLN A 159 17.62 7.83 -10.86
C GLN A 159 18.78 6.91 -11.28
N LEU A 160 18.52 5.60 -11.41
CA LEU A 160 19.56 4.62 -11.74
C LEU A 160 20.00 4.67 -13.21
N THR A 161 19.11 4.97 -14.16
CA THR A 161 19.43 4.97 -15.60
C THR A 161 20.59 5.92 -15.97
N LYS A 162 20.79 6.95 -15.15
CA LYS A 162 21.87 7.94 -15.33
C LYS A 162 23.24 7.43 -14.90
N ILE A 163 23.30 6.36 -14.10
CA ILE A 163 24.52 5.90 -13.42
C ILE A 163 24.82 4.41 -13.62
N VAL A 164 23.81 3.58 -13.89
CA VAL A 164 23.92 2.14 -14.14
C VAL A 164 23.77 1.85 -15.63
N GLY A 165 24.45 0.80 -16.07
CA GLY A 165 24.55 0.31 -17.45
C GLY A 165 23.21 0.08 -18.14
N GLU A 166 22.48 -0.89 -17.60
CA GLU A 166 21.28 -1.48 -18.17
C GLU A 166 20.22 -1.56 -17.08
N VAL A 167 19.21 -0.70 -17.17
CA VAL A 167 18.09 -0.63 -16.21
C VAL A 167 16.79 -0.58 -16.98
N SER A 168 15.78 -1.35 -16.57
CA SER A 168 14.45 -1.29 -17.20
C SER A 168 13.32 -1.53 -16.21
N VAL A 169 12.22 -0.80 -16.40
CA VAL A 169 10.96 -1.04 -15.66
C VAL A 169 10.04 -1.92 -16.49
N PHE A 170 9.39 -2.91 -15.88
CA PHE A 170 8.38 -3.72 -16.54
C PHE A 170 7.18 -4.05 -15.64
N PRO A 171 5.98 -4.25 -16.21
CA PRO A 171 5.62 -3.96 -17.61
C PRO A 171 5.38 -2.45 -17.81
N GLN A 172 5.47 -1.97 -19.05
CA GLN A 172 4.98 -0.65 -19.45
C GLN A 172 3.50 -0.71 -19.84
N GLY A 173 2.91 0.46 -20.12
CA GLY A 173 1.51 0.55 -20.55
C GLY A 173 1.24 -0.29 -21.81
N GLY A 174 0.31 -1.24 -21.70
CA GLY A 174 -0.09 -2.12 -22.80
C GLY A 174 0.76 -3.39 -22.95
N GLU A 175 1.81 -3.57 -22.14
CA GLU A 175 2.66 -4.76 -22.17
C GLU A 175 2.16 -5.85 -21.22
N THR A 176 2.55 -7.10 -21.49
CA THR A 176 2.38 -8.20 -20.54
C THR A 176 3.69 -8.50 -19.80
N LEU A 177 3.62 -9.35 -18.77
CA LEU A 177 4.81 -9.70 -17.97
C LEU A 177 5.73 -10.69 -18.68
N GLY A 178 5.17 -11.55 -19.55
CA GLY A 178 5.87 -12.70 -20.10
C GLY A 178 7.08 -12.34 -20.95
N GLU A 179 6.96 -11.30 -21.79
CA GLU A 179 8.02 -10.84 -22.69
C GLU A 179 9.26 -10.34 -21.92
N HIS A 180 9.06 -9.89 -20.68
CA HIS A 180 10.14 -9.40 -19.83
C HIS A 180 10.70 -10.51 -18.95
N VAL A 181 9.83 -11.26 -18.26
CA VAL A 181 10.26 -12.33 -17.34
C VAL A 181 11.06 -13.41 -18.07
N ALA A 182 10.68 -13.74 -19.32
CA ALA A 182 11.42 -14.71 -20.15
C ALA A 182 12.84 -14.27 -20.54
N ARG A 183 13.20 -13.00 -20.33
CA ARG A 183 14.52 -12.43 -20.64
C ARG A 183 15.39 -12.22 -19.41
N ILE A 184 14.84 -12.47 -18.23
CA ILE A 184 15.59 -12.41 -16.97
C ILE A 184 16.43 -13.68 -16.89
N GLU A 185 17.69 -13.53 -16.53
CA GLU A 185 18.64 -14.64 -16.43
C GLU A 185 19.66 -14.42 -15.30
N GLU A 186 20.49 -15.43 -15.07
CA GLU A 186 21.54 -15.38 -14.07
C GLU A 186 22.48 -14.18 -14.27
N GLY A 187 22.87 -13.54 -13.17
CA GLY A 187 23.68 -12.31 -13.18
C GLY A 187 22.86 -11.01 -13.26
N ASP A 188 21.56 -11.10 -13.52
CA ASP A 188 20.65 -9.96 -13.40
C ASP A 188 20.21 -9.73 -11.94
N LEU A 189 19.71 -8.52 -11.68
CA LEU A 189 19.04 -8.14 -10.43
C LEU A 189 17.60 -7.76 -10.76
N VAL A 190 16.65 -8.26 -9.97
CA VAL A 190 15.25 -7.82 -10.01
C VAL A 190 14.90 -7.11 -8.70
N ILE A 191 14.41 -5.88 -8.80
CA ILE A 191 13.85 -5.11 -7.69
C ILE A 191 12.33 -5.10 -7.85
N ALA A 192 11.64 -5.89 -7.02
CA ALA A 192 10.19 -6.01 -7.06
C ALA A 192 9.55 -5.17 -5.93
N ILE A 193 8.60 -4.29 -6.28
CA ILE A 193 7.86 -3.46 -5.34
C ILE A 193 6.42 -4.00 -5.23
N THR A 194 6.02 -4.40 -4.03
CA THR A 194 4.81 -5.20 -3.76
C THR A 194 4.03 -4.68 -2.55
N LEU A 195 3.48 -3.48 -2.70
CA LEU A 195 2.70 -2.79 -1.66
C LEU A 195 1.24 -3.30 -1.58
N ARG A 196 0.50 -2.89 -0.54
CA ARG A 196 -0.90 -3.29 -0.30
C ARG A 196 -1.78 -3.10 -1.53
N ARG A 197 -2.83 -3.92 -1.61
CA ARG A 197 -3.68 -4.14 -2.80
C ARG A 197 -2.90 -4.79 -3.95
N ARG A 198 -2.14 -5.83 -3.58
CA ARG A 198 -1.40 -6.70 -4.50
C ARG A 198 -2.34 -7.37 -5.49
N VAL A 199 -1.86 -7.56 -6.71
CA VAL A 199 -2.60 -8.32 -7.72
C VAL A 199 -2.53 -9.81 -7.42
N ALA A 200 -3.51 -10.59 -7.89
CA ALA A 200 -3.58 -12.03 -7.58
C ALA A 200 -2.31 -12.80 -7.99
N GLY A 201 -1.66 -12.40 -9.08
CA GLY A 201 -0.45 -13.06 -9.62
C GLY A 201 0.88 -12.64 -8.98
N THR A 202 0.90 -11.82 -7.92
CA THR A 202 2.18 -11.33 -7.36
C THR A 202 3.10 -12.46 -6.89
N ARG A 203 2.57 -13.49 -6.23
CA ARG A 203 3.39 -14.63 -5.78
C ARG A 203 3.97 -15.41 -6.95
N GLN A 204 3.13 -15.75 -7.92
CA GLN A 204 3.54 -16.46 -9.13
C GLN A 204 4.63 -15.70 -9.89
N LEU A 205 4.51 -14.37 -10.00
CA LEU A 205 5.55 -13.53 -10.62
C LEU A 205 6.89 -13.66 -9.88
N LEU A 206 6.90 -13.58 -8.55
CA LEU A 206 8.13 -13.70 -7.76
C LEU A 206 8.75 -15.10 -7.85
N ASP A 207 7.92 -16.15 -7.86
CA ASP A 207 8.36 -17.54 -8.05
C ASP A 207 9.01 -17.71 -9.44
N THR A 208 8.36 -17.24 -10.51
CA THR A 208 8.91 -17.32 -11.87
C THR A 208 10.18 -16.48 -12.05
N ILE A 209 10.29 -15.32 -11.39
CA ILE A 209 11.54 -14.55 -11.38
C ILE A 209 12.65 -15.35 -10.68
N ALA A 210 12.35 -16.01 -9.56
CA ALA A 210 13.34 -16.79 -8.82
C ALA A 210 13.88 -17.98 -9.64
N GLU A 211 13.03 -18.61 -10.47
CA GLU A 211 13.43 -19.71 -11.37
C GLU A 211 14.50 -19.30 -12.40
N SER A 212 14.63 -18.01 -12.71
CA SER A 212 15.65 -17.50 -13.65
C SER A 212 17.09 -17.49 -13.10
N GLY A 213 17.26 -17.67 -11.78
CA GLY A 213 18.55 -17.51 -11.11
C GLY A 213 18.98 -16.06 -10.87
N ALA A 214 18.18 -15.07 -11.27
CA ALA A 214 18.44 -13.67 -10.95
C ALA A 214 18.36 -13.40 -9.44
N ARG A 215 19.15 -12.44 -8.97
CA ARG A 215 19.04 -11.97 -7.58
C ARG A 215 17.75 -11.17 -7.43
N LEU A 216 17.06 -11.37 -6.31
CA LEU A 216 15.75 -10.75 -6.06
C LEU A 216 15.78 -9.87 -4.81
N ALA A 217 15.51 -8.58 -4.98
CA ALA A 217 15.24 -7.63 -3.92
C ALA A 217 13.73 -7.32 -3.86
N LEU A 218 13.13 -7.43 -2.69
CA LEU A 218 11.72 -7.16 -2.46
C LEU A 218 11.54 -5.92 -1.60
N ILE A 219 10.78 -4.94 -2.10
CA ILE A 219 10.28 -3.80 -1.30
C ILE A 219 8.78 -4.04 -1.13
N SER A 220 8.31 -4.14 0.11
CA SER A 220 6.89 -4.41 0.40
C SER A 220 6.35 -3.47 1.46
N ASP A 221 5.06 -3.53 1.73
CA ASP A 221 4.52 -3.04 2.99
C ASP A 221 4.80 -4.00 4.16
N GLU A 222 4.51 -3.55 5.37
CA GLU A 222 4.74 -4.27 6.62
C GLU A 222 3.92 -5.57 6.77
N THR A 223 2.90 -5.81 5.94
CA THR A 223 2.06 -7.01 6.05
C THR A 223 2.44 -8.12 5.07
N MET A 224 3.51 -7.96 4.30
CA MET A 224 4.04 -9.04 3.46
C MET A 224 5.09 -9.84 4.22
N ALA A 225 4.94 -11.16 4.23
CA ALA A 225 6.02 -12.05 4.67
C ALA A 225 7.16 -12.08 3.65
N ARG A 226 8.38 -12.36 4.12
CA ARG A 226 9.55 -12.53 3.25
C ARG A 226 9.31 -13.66 2.25
N HIS A 227 9.67 -13.39 0.99
CA HIS A 227 9.67 -14.42 -0.04
C HIS A 227 10.91 -15.32 0.12
N PRO A 228 10.80 -16.66 0.12
CA PRO A 228 11.95 -17.55 0.37
C PRO A 228 13.13 -17.34 -0.60
N ALA A 229 12.85 -16.98 -1.85
CA ALA A 229 13.87 -16.70 -2.87
C ALA A 229 14.41 -15.26 -2.86
N SER A 230 13.86 -14.36 -2.02
CA SER A 230 14.35 -12.99 -1.93
C SER A 230 15.68 -12.94 -1.19
N HIS A 231 16.68 -12.35 -1.85
CA HIS A 231 18.00 -12.11 -1.29
C HIS A 231 17.92 -10.97 -0.26
N TRP A 232 17.14 -9.94 -0.60
CA TRP A 232 16.86 -8.82 0.29
C TRP A 232 15.36 -8.58 0.36
N HIS A 233 14.87 -8.25 1.55
CA HIS A 233 13.47 -7.88 1.74
C HIS A 233 13.36 -6.72 2.72
N PHE A 234 12.79 -5.62 2.24
CA PHE A 234 12.61 -4.39 2.98
C PHE A 234 11.12 -4.08 3.15
N PRO A 235 10.51 -4.45 4.30
CA PRO A 235 9.16 -4.04 4.63
C PRO A 235 9.13 -2.57 5.04
N CYS A 236 8.26 -1.78 4.42
CA CYS A 236 8.00 -0.39 4.74
C CYS A 236 6.65 -0.26 5.44
N ARG A 237 6.57 0.53 6.50
CA ARG A 237 5.27 0.87 7.09
C ARG A 237 4.54 1.86 6.18
N ILE A 238 3.28 1.56 5.87
CA ILE A 238 2.43 2.43 5.03
C ILE A 238 1.12 2.85 5.73
N HIS A 239 1.15 2.85 7.06
CA HIS A 239 -0.01 3.17 7.89
C HIS A 239 -0.48 4.60 7.68
N SER A 240 -1.79 4.79 7.66
CA SER A 240 -2.47 6.07 7.51
C SER A 240 -3.86 5.94 8.12
N ASP A 241 -4.30 6.93 8.89
CA ASP A 241 -5.71 7.04 9.30
C ASP A 241 -6.57 7.73 8.22
N GLY A 242 -5.93 8.26 7.17
CA GLY A 242 -6.56 8.89 6.01
C GLY A 242 -6.99 7.92 4.89
N PRO A 243 -7.58 8.46 3.79
CA PRO A 243 -8.16 7.65 2.71
C PRO A 243 -7.18 6.94 1.80
N GLN A 244 -5.89 7.30 1.89
CA GLN A 244 -4.82 6.72 1.12
C GLN A 244 -3.79 6.11 2.07
N PHE A 245 -3.14 5.04 1.61
CA PHE A 245 -1.94 4.56 2.29
C PHE A 245 -0.86 5.64 2.26
N ASN A 246 -0.07 5.70 3.31
CA ASN A 246 1.06 6.62 3.39
C ASN A 246 2.29 5.96 2.75
N HIS A 247 2.93 6.64 1.80
CA HIS A 247 4.08 6.08 1.08
C HIS A 247 5.40 6.83 1.31
N ALA A 248 5.46 7.73 2.31
CA ALA A 248 6.67 8.52 2.59
C ALA A 248 7.88 7.61 2.86
N ALA A 249 7.70 6.58 3.67
CA ALA A 249 8.78 5.63 4.00
C ALA A 249 9.23 4.80 2.78
N VAL A 250 8.31 4.42 1.89
CA VAL A 250 8.65 3.70 0.65
C VAL A 250 9.53 4.57 -0.24
N LEU A 251 9.14 5.82 -0.46
CA LEU A 251 9.91 6.76 -1.28
C LEU A 251 11.30 7.02 -0.67
N ALA A 252 11.36 7.21 0.65
CA ALA A 252 12.62 7.41 1.35
C ALA A 252 13.55 6.19 1.21
N LEU A 253 13.03 4.96 1.31
CA LEU A 253 13.82 3.76 1.06
C LEU A 253 14.30 3.68 -0.38
N CYS A 254 13.43 3.92 -1.36
CA CYS A 254 13.82 3.97 -2.77
C CYS A 254 14.96 4.98 -3.01
N HIS A 255 14.86 6.16 -2.38
CA HIS A 255 15.89 7.18 -2.41
C HIS A 255 17.21 6.67 -1.80
N GLN A 256 17.18 6.00 -0.65
CA GLN A 256 18.38 5.46 -0.01
C GLN A 256 19.07 4.36 -0.83
N ILE A 257 18.31 3.48 -1.48
CA ILE A 257 18.84 2.48 -2.43
C ILE A 257 19.61 3.19 -3.56
N VAL A 258 18.97 4.19 -4.17
CA VAL A 258 19.56 4.98 -5.25
C VAL A 258 20.83 5.71 -4.81
N VAL A 259 20.79 6.41 -3.66
CA VAL A 259 21.94 7.17 -3.15
C VAL A 259 23.14 6.24 -2.93
N ARG A 260 22.94 5.09 -2.30
CA ARG A 260 24.02 4.14 -2.03
C ARG A 260 24.56 3.50 -3.31
N ALA A 261 23.68 3.14 -4.25
CA ALA A 261 24.10 2.67 -5.57
C ALA A 261 24.91 3.74 -6.31
N THR A 262 24.49 5.00 -6.25
CA THR A 262 25.22 6.15 -6.83
C THR A 262 26.62 6.29 -6.24
N LEU A 263 26.74 6.22 -4.91
CA LEU A 263 28.03 6.31 -4.23
C LEU A 263 28.95 5.14 -4.63
N LYS A 264 28.41 3.93 -4.74
CA LYS A 264 29.17 2.74 -5.18
C LYS A 264 29.59 2.76 -6.64
N ALA A 265 28.74 3.29 -7.54
CA ALA A 265 29.07 3.41 -8.96
C ALA A 265 30.32 4.28 -9.21
N GLY A 266 30.68 5.15 -8.25
CA GLY A 266 32.01 5.74 -8.16
C GLY A 266 32.40 6.58 -9.38
N ARG A 267 33.55 6.26 -10.01
CA ARG A 267 34.02 6.98 -11.21
C ARG A 267 33.17 6.63 -12.44
N THR A 268 32.89 5.35 -12.65
CA THR A 268 32.11 4.85 -13.80
C THR A 268 30.72 5.50 -13.86
N GLY A 269 30.02 5.56 -12.73
CA GLY A 269 28.71 6.21 -12.65
C GLY A 269 28.77 7.72 -12.95
N ARG A 270 29.78 8.42 -12.44
CA ARG A 270 30.00 9.86 -12.72
C ARG A 270 30.30 10.13 -14.19
N ASP A 271 31.12 9.29 -14.82
CA ASP A 271 31.44 9.44 -16.23
C ASP A 271 30.22 9.15 -17.12
N ARG A 272 29.36 8.21 -16.73
CA ARG A 272 28.07 7.99 -17.40
C ARG A 272 27.14 9.18 -17.25
N LEU A 273 26.97 9.71 -16.04
CA LEU A 273 26.13 10.90 -15.79
C LEU A 273 26.58 12.08 -16.67
N ARG A 274 27.89 12.38 -16.71
CA ARG A 274 28.44 13.43 -17.58
C ARG A 274 28.14 13.21 -19.06
N ARG A 275 28.18 11.95 -19.53
CA ARG A 275 27.82 11.62 -20.92
C ARG A 275 26.34 11.86 -21.19
N VAL A 276 25.47 11.48 -20.25
CA VAL A 276 24.02 11.74 -20.34
C VAL A 276 23.76 13.24 -20.41
N ASP A 277 24.36 14.03 -19.51
CA ASP A 277 24.18 15.48 -19.48
C ASP A 277 24.66 16.12 -20.79
N ALA A 278 25.84 15.74 -21.29
CA ALA A 278 26.38 16.23 -22.56
C ALA A 278 25.51 15.83 -23.78
N VAL A 279 24.80 14.70 -23.73
CA VAL A 279 23.84 14.31 -24.78
C VAL A 279 22.55 15.12 -24.63
N ASN A 280 22.04 15.32 -23.42
CA ASN A 280 20.83 16.11 -23.17
C ASN A 280 21.00 17.58 -23.57
N GLU A 281 22.17 18.18 -23.31
CA GLU A 281 22.53 19.51 -23.81
C GLU A 281 22.46 19.57 -25.34
N LYS A 282 23.04 18.58 -26.05
CA LYS A 282 22.97 18.50 -27.52
C LYS A 282 21.54 18.32 -28.04
N LEU A 283 20.68 17.68 -27.26
CA LEU A 283 19.27 17.45 -27.58
C LEU A 283 18.34 18.59 -27.11
N ALA A 284 18.89 19.67 -26.54
CA ALA A 284 18.13 20.80 -25.98
C ALA A 284 17.02 20.34 -25.01
N GLN A 285 17.32 19.34 -24.18
CA GLN A 285 16.38 18.81 -23.17
C GLN A 285 16.35 19.66 -21.88
N TYR A 286 17.32 20.57 -21.72
CA TYR A 286 17.42 21.51 -20.60
C TYR A 286 17.52 22.94 -21.14
N GLU A 287 16.94 23.89 -20.41
CA GLU A 287 17.10 25.34 -20.63
C GLU A 287 18.39 25.86 -20.00
#